data_AF-A0A2A4NK88-F1
#
_entry.id   AF-A0A2A4NK88-F1
#
_cell.length_a   1.000
_cell.length_b   1.000
_cell.length_c   1.000
_cell.angle_alpha   90.00
_cell.angle_beta   90.00
_cell.angle_gamma   90.00
#
_symmetry.space_group_name_H-M   'P 1'
#
loop_
_entity.id
_entity.type
_entity.pdbx_description
1 polymer ?
#
loop_
_entity_poly.entity_id
_entity_poly.type
_entity_poly.pdbx_seq_one_letter_code
_entity_poly.pdbx_strand_id
1 'polypeptide(L)'
;MLDWAQNKDLVSVSSQGVIFLTTAFTAYLSAETLGGNGFIAAFVAGAVFGNTYKHSLTFIEEFMEGQGQLLTMAAFFIFGSVLLPIGIAHISWVAVALGVLFLTVIRMLPIWISLSAMGMRPKEKLFLGWFGPRGLASILFALLIVDEFEIPHEKELLACVVMTVFLSIILHGISSNPLAKRIGKN
;
A
#
# COMPACT_ATOMS: atom_id res chain seq x y z
N MET A 1 17.08 -20.52 9.51
CA MET A 1 16.74 -20.91 10.90
C MET A 1 15.38 -21.58 10.98
N LEU A 2 14.33 -21.03 10.36
CA LEU A 2 12.99 -21.63 10.41
C LEU A 2 12.91 -23.02 9.77
N ASP A 3 13.51 -23.21 8.57
CA ASP A 3 13.61 -24.55 7.94
C ASP A 3 14.28 -25.58 8.85
N TRP A 4 15.32 -25.19 9.59
CA TRP A 4 16.02 -26.08 10.51
C TRP A 4 15.16 -26.48 11.70
N ALA A 5 14.41 -25.52 12.26
CA ALA A 5 13.53 -25.76 13.39
C ALA A 5 12.31 -26.60 13.00
N GLN A 6 11.77 -26.39 11.79
CA GLN A 6 10.67 -27.19 11.26
C GLN A 6 11.09 -28.61 10.92
N ASN A 7 12.28 -28.81 10.36
CA ASN A 7 12.83 -30.15 10.12
C ASN A 7 13.08 -30.96 11.41
N LYS A 8 13.04 -30.32 12.58
CA LYS A 8 13.15 -30.96 13.90
C LYS A 8 11.82 -31.02 14.65
N ASP A 9 10.70 -30.69 14.00
CA ASP A 9 9.37 -30.59 14.60
C ASP A 9 9.31 -29.68 15.84
N LEU A 10 10.17 -28.66 15.90
CA LEU A 10 10.25 -27.72 17.03
C LEU A 10 9.26 -26.55 16.90
N VAL A 11 8.53 -26.45 15.79
CA VAL A 11 7.69 -25.30 15.43
C VAL A 11 6.26 -25.79 15.17
N SER A 12 5.31 -25.34 15.98
CA SER A 12 3.89 -25.57 15.70
C SER A 12 3.44 -24.73 14.50
N VAL A 13 2.43 -25.19 13.77
CA VAL A 13 1.86 -24.44 12.63
C VAL A 13 1.48 -23.01 13.03
N SER A 14 0.80 -22.86 14.18
CA SER A 14 0.39 -21.56 14.71
C SER A 14 1.56 -20.62 15.01
N SER A 15 2.71 -21.15 15.44
CA SER A 15 3.89 -20.32 15.74
C SER A 15 4.57 -19.77 14.51
N GLN A 16 4.38 -20.36 13.32
CA GLN A 16 5.01 -19.90 12.07
C GLN A 16 4.60 -18.48 11.71
N GLY A 17 3.31 -18.14 11.83
CA GLY A 17 2.81 -16.79 11.58
C GLY A 17 3.38 -15.76 12.55
N VAL A 18 3.49 -16.12 13.84
CA VAL A 18 4.07 -15.25 14.88
C VAL A 18 5.55 -15.02 14.63
N ILE A 19 6.31 -16.05 14.25
CA ILE A 19 7.74 -15.91 13.94
C ILE A 19 7.94 -15.04 12.70
N PHE A 20 7.11 -15.20 11.67
CA PHE A 20 7.15 -14.35 10.48
C PHE A 20 6.90 -12.88 10.83
N LEU A 21 5.85 -12.61 11.62
CA LEU A 21 5.53 -11.26 12.10
C LEU A 21 6.68 -10.66 12.93
N THR A 22 7.26 -11.46 13.83
CA THR A 22 8.41 -11.05 14.64
C THR A 22 9.62 -10.71 13.77
N THR A 23 9.83 -11.48 12.70
CA THR A 23 10.92 -11.22 11.73
C THR A 23 10.68 -9.89 11.01
N ALA A 24 9.44 -9.61 10.58
CA ALA A 24 9.09 -8.35 9.94
C ALA A 24 9.30 -7.14 10.88
N PHE A 25 8.84 -7.23 12.14
CA PHE A 25 9.07 -6.17 13.13
C PHE A 25 10.54 -5.99 13.48
N THR A 26 11.29 -7.09 13.61
CA THR A 26 12.73 -7.02 13.89
C THR A 26 13.46 -6.34 12.74
N ALA A 27 13.13 -6.67 11.48
CA ALA A 27 13.70 -6.01 10.31
C ALA A 27 13.34 -4.52 10.27
N TYR A 28 12.09 -4.16 10.58
CA TYR A 28 11.64 -2.78 10.67
C TYR A 28 12.46 -1.98 11.71
N LEU A 29 12.48 -2.45 12.96
CA LEU A 29 13.14 -1.75 14.07
C LEU A 29 14.66 -1.69 13.90
N SER A 30 15.27 -2.75 13.37
CA SER A 30 16.69 -2.76 13.07
C SER A 30 17.05 -1.74 12.00
N ALA A 31 16.22 -1.57 10.97
CA ALA A 31 16.48 -0.57 9.94
C ALA A 31 16.31 0.85 10.48
N GLU A 32 15.23 1.14 11.22
CA GLU A 32 14.99 2.46 11.80
C GLU A 32 16.12 2.88 12.75
N THR A 33 16.60 1.96 13.61
CA THR A 33 17.73 2.25 14.54
C THR A 33 19.06 2.50 13.84
N LEU A 34 19.23 2.01 12.61
CA LEU A 34 20.39 2.26 11.76
C LEU A 34 20.21 3.47 10.83
N GLY A 35 19.09 4.18 10.93
CA GLY A 35 18.74 5.32 10.06
C GLY A 35 18.26 4.92 8.65
N GLY A 36 17.88 3.65 8.46
CA GLY A 36 17.25 3.15 7.24
C GLY A 36 15.72 3.19 7.31
N ASN A 37 15.06 2.84 6.20
CA ASN A 37 13.59 2.81 6.13
C ASN A 37 13.02 1.45 6.59
N GLY A 38 12.29 1.45 7.70
CA GLY A 38 11.69 0.24 8.28
C GLY A 38 10.71 -0.49 7.36
N PHE A 39 9.92 0.24 6.56
CA PHE A 39 8.96 -0.37 5.63
C PHE A 39 9.65 -1.15 4.51
N ILE A 40 10.71 -0.58 3.93
CA ILE A 40 11.50 -1.25 2.90
C ILE A 40 12.19 -2.48 3.50
N ALA A 41 12.75 -2.37 4.71
CA ALA A 41 13.40 -3.49 5.38
C ALA A 41 12.44 -4.65 5.65
N ALA A 42 11.24 -4.37 6.18
CA ALA A 42 10.21 -5.39 6.40
C ALA A 42 9.74 -6.04 5.09
N PHE A 43 9.56 -5.25 4.02
CA PHE A 43 9.20 -5.76 2.69
C PHE A 43 10.28 -6.70 2.14
N VAL A 44 11.55 -6.28 2.18
CA VAL A 44 12.67 -7.10 1.69
C VAL A 44 12.81 -8.37 2.53
N ALA A 45 12.65 -8.29 3.85
CA ALA A 45 12.68 -9.47 4.71
C ALA A 45 11.59 -10.49 4.32
N GLY A 46 10.35 -10.02 4.09
CA GLY A 46 9.25 -10.86 3.61
C GLY A 46 9.51 -11.44 2.22
N ALA A 47 10.02 -10.64 1.28
CA ALA A 47 10.36 -11.09 -0.07
C ALA A 47 11.47 -12.15 -0.06
N VAL A 48 12.52 -11.96 0.74
CA VAL A 48 13.59 -12.94 0.90
C VAL A 48 13.05 -14.22 1.54
N PHE A 49 12.24 -14.10 2.60
CA PHE A 49 11.64 -15.26 3.25
C PHE A 49 10.78 -16.09 2.28
N GLY A 50 9.86 -15.44 1.55
CA GLY A 50 8.98 -16.11 0.59
C GLY A 50 9.70 -16.81 -0.57
N ASN A 51 10.90 -16.34 -0.95
CA ASN A 51 11.71 -16.96 -2.00
C ASN A 51 12.72 -18.00 -1.50
N THR A 52 12.98 -18.08 -0.19
CA THR A 52 14.03 -18.96 0.36
C THR A 52 13.49 -20.08 1.24
N TYR A 53 12.33 -19.88 1.86
CA TYR A 53 11.68 -20.87 2.70
C TYR A 53 11.19 -22.06 1.89
N LYS A 54 11.55 -23.27 2.32
CA LYS A 54 11.37 -24.49 1.51
C LYS A 54 10.10 -25.28 1.85
N HIS A 55 9.47 -24.95 2.96
CA HIS A 55 8.25 -25.61 3.40
C HIS A 55 7.00 -24.87 2.91
N SER A 56 5.83 -25.47 3.10
CA SER A 56 4.57 -24.85 2.73
C SER A 56 4.39 -23.49 3.41
N LEU A 57 4.09 -22.47 2.60
CA LEU A 57 3.78 -21.11 3.04
C LEU A 57 2.29 -20.89 3.30
N THR A 58 1.42 -21.85 2.97
CA THR A 58 -0.04 -21.66 2.95
C THR A 58 -0.58 -21.05 4.24
N PHE A 59 -0.20 -21.60 5.40
CA PHE A 59 -0.65 -21.06 6.69
C PHE A 59 -0.11 -19.65 6.95
N ILE A 60 1.16 -19.37 6.61
CA ILE A 60 1.77 -18.05 6.81
C ILE A 60 1.08 -17.02 5.90
N GLU A 61 0.83 -17.38 4.64
CA GLU A 61 0.12 -16.52 3.68
C GLU A 61 -1.30 -16.22 4.15
N GLU A 62 -2.10 -17.24 4.48
CA GLU A 62 -3.46 -17.06 4.99
C GLU A 62 -3.50 -16.23 6.28
N PHE A 63 -2.59 -16.51 7.21
CA PHE A 63 -2.48 -15.76 8.46
C PHE A 63 -2.10 -14.29 8.21
N MET A 64 -1.08 -14.03 7.41
CA MET A 64 -0.61 -12.68 7.12
C MET A 64 -1.61 -11.89 6.27
N GLU A 65 -2.30 -12.54 5.33
CA GLU A 65 -3.39 -11.94 4.54
C GLU A 65 -4.55 -11.57 5.46
N GLY A 66 -4.98 -12.47 6.34
CA GLY A 66 -6.04 -12.20 7.32
C GLY A 66 -5.69 -11.01 8.23
N GLN A 67 -4.50 -11.03 8.84
CA GLN A 67 -4.04 -9.93 9.69
C GLN A 67 -3.90 -8.61 8.92
N GLY A 68 -3.33 -8.67 7.70
CA GLY A 68 -3.18 -7.50 6.84
C GLY A 68 -4.51 -6.89 6.42
N GLN A 69 -5.50 -7.73 6.11
CA GLN A 69 -6.84 -7.30 5.76
C GLN A 69 -7.57 -6.66 6.95
N LEU A 70 -7.45 -7.25 8.15
CA LEU A 70 -8.01 -6.67 9.37
C LEU A 70 -7.43 -5.28 9.67
N LEU A 71 -6.10 -5.14 9.64
CA LEU A 71 -5.43 -3.85 9.84
C LEU A 71 -5.81 -2.85 8.75
N THR A 72 -5.93 -3.29 7.50
CA THR A 72 -6.35 -2.44 6.38
C THR A 72 -7.78 -1.92 6.59
N MET A 73 -8.71 -2.79 7.01
CA MET A 73 -10.08 -2.40 7.33
C MET A 73 -10.13 -1.42 8.49
N ALA A 74 -9.39 -1.68 9.57
CA ALA A 74 -9.29 -0.78 10.71
C ALA A 74 -8.75 0.60 10.29
N ALA A 75 -7.69 0.63 9.47
CA ALA A 75 -7.10 1.87 9.00
C ALA A 75 -8.04 2.66 8.08
N PHE A 76 -8.78 2.01 7.19
CA PHE A 76 -9.80 2.67 6.36
C PHE A 76 -11.02 3.11 7.18
N PHE A 77 -11.39 2.37 8.23
CA PHE A 77 -12.43 2.78 9.15
C PHE A 77 -12.03 4.06 9.91
N ILE A 78 -10.80 4.12 10.42
CA ILE A 78 -10.24 5.33 11.06
C ILE A 78 -10.17 6.47 10.05
N PHE A 79 -9.68 6.21 8.84
CA PHE A 79 -9.65 7.21 7.77
C PHE A 79 -11.04 7.79 7.50
N GLY A 80 -12.05 6.94 7.31
CA GLY A 80 -13.41 7.39 7.00
C GLY A 80 -14.10 8.09 8.18
N SER A 81 -13.82 7.68 9.41
CA SER A 81 -14.45 8.26 10.61
C SER A 81 -13.78 9.54 11.12
N VAL A 82 -12.46 9.68 10.94
CA VAL A 82 -11.67 10.79 11.51
C VAL A 82 -11.08 11.69 10.44
N LEU A 83 -10.28 11.14 9.52
CA LEU A 83 -9.52 11.95 8.57
C LEU A 83 -10.39 12.53 7.45
N LEU A 84 -11.38 11.78 6.98
CA LEU A 84 -12.26 12.22 5.92
C LEU A 84 -13.09 13.46 6.31
N PRO A 85 -13.75 13.53 7.49
CA PRO A 85 -14.41 14.75 7.95
C PRO A 85 -13.47 15.96 8.03
N ILE A 86 -12.25 15.78 8.54
CA ILE A 86 -11.25 16.86 8.67
C ILE A 86 -10.86 17.38 7.28
N GLY A 87 -10.60 16.48 6.33
CA GLY A 87 -10.24 16.84 4.97
C GLY A 87 -11.37 17.50 4.20
N ILE A 88 -12.63 17.06 4.40
CA ILE A 88 -13.81 17.69 3.80
C ILE A 88 -14.01 19.10 4.37
N ALA A 89 -13.78 19.33 5.66
CA ALA A 89 -13.93 20.64 6.28
C ALA A 89 -12.99 21.70 5.69
N HIS A 90 -11.85 21.29 5.14
CA HIS A 90 -10.84 22.16 4.51
C HIS A 90 -10.73 21.93 3.01
N ILE A 91 -11.77 21.37 2.39
CA ILE A 91 -11.78 21.09 0.96
C ILE A 91 -11.73 22.39 0.16
N SER A 92 -10.85 22.41 -0.83
CA SER A 92 -10.82 23.45 -1.86
C SER A 92 -11.00 22.83 -3.23
N TRP A 93 -11.48 23.63 -4.19
CA TRP A 93 -11.55 23.19 -5.58
C TRP A 93 -10.17 22.80 -6.14
N VAL A 94 -9.12 23.46 -5.63
CA VAL A 94 -7.73 23.14 -5.93
C VAL A 94 -7.38 21.74 -5.44
N ALA A 95 -7.75 21.36 -4.22
CA ALA A 95 -7.50 20.02 -3.68
C ALA A 95 -8.18 18.93 -4.50
N VAL A 96 -9.42 19.16 -4.96
CA VAL A 96 -10.13 18.22 -5.84
C VAL A 96 -9.44 18.10 -7.20
N ALA A 97 -9.09 19.23 -7.82
CA ALA A 97 -8.39 19.25 -9.10
C ALA A 97 -7.02 18.55 -9.02
N LEU A 98 -6.26 18.81 -7.95
CA LEU A 98 -4.99 18.13 -7.68
C LEU A 98 -5.19 16.64 -7.47
N GLY A 99 -6.20 16.22 -6.71
CA GLY A 99 -6.51 14.80 -6.52
C GLY A 99 -6.80 14.09 -7.84
N VAL A 100 -7.63 14.68 -8.71
CA VAL A 100 -7.88 14.11 -10.05
C VAL A 100 -6.60 14.06 -10.88
N LEU A 101 -5.78 15.11 -10.86
CA LEU A 101 -4.51 15.18 -11.58
C LEU A 101 -3.50 14.13 -11.09
N PHE A 102 -3.43 13.91 -9.77
CA PHE A 102 -2.58 12.90 -9.13
C PHE A 102 -2.98 11.47 -9.50
N LEU A 103 -4.28 11.21 -9.67
CA LEU A 103 -4.79 9.88 -10.03
C LEU A 103 -4.72 9.60 -11.54
N THR A 104 -4.71 10.65 -12.37
CA THR A 104 -4.71 10.53 -13.83
C THR A 104 -3.32 10.83 -14.39
N VAL A 105 -3.00 12.10 -14.65
CA VAL A 105 -1.82 12.54 -15.40
C VAL A 105 -0.52 12.17 -14.68
N ILE A 106 -0.40 12.56 -13.41
CA ILE A 106 0.85 12.39 -12.64
C ILE A 106 1.15 10.90 -12.40
N ARG A 107 0.12 10.05 -12.40
CA ARG A 107 0.26 8.61 -12.26
C ARG A 107 0.46 7.90 -13.59
N MET A 108 -0.42 8.13 -14.56
CA MET A 108 -0.43 7.39 -15.82
C MET A 108 0.74 7.75 -16.72
N LEU A 109 1.15 9.02 -16.78
CA LEU A 109 2.20 9.44 -17.70
C LEU A 109 3.55 8.76 -17.39
N PRO A 110 4.06 8.75 -16.14
CA PRO A 110 5.32 8.08 -15.84
C PRO A 110 5.27 6.57 -16.15
N ILE A 111 4.15 5.91 -15.85
CA ILE A 111 3.95 4.48 -16.13
C ILE A 111 3.95 4.25 -17.66
N TRP A 112 3.23 5.06 -18.41
CA TRP A 112 3.19 4.96 -19.86
C TRP A 112 4.57 5.16 -20.50
N ILE A 113 5.33 6.14 -20.03
CA ILE A 113 6.68 6.43 -20.49
C ILE A 113 7.61 5.25 -20.16
N SER A 114 7.57 4.73 -18.94
CA SER A 114 8.36 3.57 -18.52
C SER A 114 8.07 2.32 -19.36
N LEU A 115 6.80 2.13 -19.74
CA LEU A 115 6.36 1.01 -20.59
C LEU A 115 6.48 1.28 -22.09
N SER A 116 6.98 2.44 -22.51
CA SER A 116 7.04 2.83 -23.94
C SER A 116 7.85 1.82 -24.77
N ALA A 117 8.96 1.33 -24.22
CA ALA A 117 9.87 0.38 -24.87
C ALA A 117 9.44 -1.11 -24.78
N MET A 118 8.40 -1.44 -24.00
CA MET A 118 8.04 -2.84 -23.68
C MET A 118 7.10 -3.52 -24.72
N GLY A 119 6.87 -2.91 -25.88
CA GLY A 119 6.02 -3.49 -26.94
C GLY A 119 4.53 -3.65 -26.60
N MET A 120 4.08 -3.22 -25.41
CA MET A 120 2.70 -3.38 -24.95
C MET A 120 1.71 -2.51 -25.74
N ARG A 121 0.45 -2.95 -25.82
CA ARG A 121 -0.62 -2.18 -26.47
C ARG A 121 -0.93 -0.91 -25.64
N PRO A 122 -1.25 0.24 -26.28
CA PRO A 122 -1.70 1.45 -25.60
C PRO A 122 -2.74 1.22 -24.49
N LYS A 123 -3.74 0.37 -24.75
CA LYS A 123 -4.81 0.07 -23.77
C LYS A 123 -4.29 -0.61 -22.50
N GLU A 124 -3.28 -1.46 -22.61
CA GLU A 124 -2.67 -2.16 -21.48
C GLU A 124 -1.82 -1.21 -20.64
N LYS A 125 -1.09 -0.28 -21.28
CA LYS A 125 -0.32 0.75 -20.58
C LYS A 125 -1.22 1.69 -19.79
N LEU A 126 -2.32 2.15 -20.38
CA LEU A 126 -3.32 2.98 -19.68
C LEU A 126 -3.98 2.22 -18.55
N PHE A 127 -4.31 0.95 -18.75
CA PHE A 127 -4.89 0.11 -17.70
C PHE A 127 -3.92 -0.06 -16.53
N LEU A 128 -2.65 -0.39 -16.80
CA LEU A 128 -1.64 -0.51 -15.75
C LEU A 128 -1.38 0.84 -15.04
N GLY A 129 -1.43 1.94 -15.80
CA GLY A 129 -1.37 3.30 -15.27
C GLY A 129 -2.53 3.64 -14.33
N TRP A 130 -3.74 3.30 -14.74
CA TRP A 130 -4.98 3.54 -13.98
C TRP A 130 -5.05 2.65 -12.74
N PHE A 131 -4.75 1.36 -12.85
CA PHE A 131 -4.85 0.41 -11.75
C PHE A 131 -3.67 0.51 -10.79
N GLY A 132 -3.74 1.50 -9.91
CA GLY A 132 -3.21 1.35 -8.56
C GLY A 132 -3.82 2.41 -7.65
N PRO A 133 -4.75 2.02 -6.79
CA PRO A 133 -5.39 2.98 -5.91
C PRO A 133 -4.34 3.60 -4.98
N ARG A 134 -4.44 4.90 -4.76
CA ARG A 134 -3.87 5.55 -3.58
C ARG A 134 -4.65 5.06 -2.37
N GLY A 135 -3.96 4.82 -1.26
CA GLY A 135 -4.54 4.22 -0.05
C GLY A 135 -3.76 4.62 1.19
N LEU A 136 -3.57 3.65 2.10
CA LEU A 136 -3.03 3.87 3.45
C LEU A 136 -1.63 4.48 3.49
N ALA A 137 -0.73 4.09 2.57
CA ALA A 137 0.62 4.63 2.54
C ALA A 137 0.65 6.16 2.35
N SER A 138 -0.25 6.72 1.54
CA SER A 138 -0.32 8.17 1.32
C SER A 138 -0.80 8.90 2.58
N ILE A 139 -1.75 8.32 3.31
CA ILE A 139 -2.21 8.85 4.61
C ILE A 139 -1.07 8.79 5.62
N LEU A 140 -0.41 7.65 5.73
CA LEU A 140 0.69 7.43 6.67
C LEU A 140 1.82 8.45 6.46
N PHE A 141 2.30 8.62 5.23
CA PHE A 141 3.35 9.61 4.96
C PHE A 141 2.91 11.04 5.21
N ALA A 142 1.65 11.38 4.94
CA ALA A 142 1.15 12.71 5.27
C ALA A 142 1.16 12.94 6.79
N LEU A 143 0.73 11.96 7.58
CA LEU A 143 0.76 12.05 9.03
C LEU A 143 2.19 12.11 9.57
N LEU A 144 3.12 11.30 9.06
CA LEU A 144 4.53 11.33 9.46
C LEU A 144 5.16 12.71 9.17
N ILE A 145 4.92 13.26 7.98
CA ILE A 145 5.48 14.57 7.62
C ILE A 145 4.91 15.69 8.50
N VAL A 146 3.62 15.65 8.79
CA VAL A 146 2.96 16.64 9.64
C VAL A 146 3.39 16.53 11.11
N ASP A 147 3.68 15.32 11.59
CA ASP A 147 4.17 15.08 12.94
C ASP A 147 5.63 15.51 13.12
N GLU A 148 6.47 15.26 12.10
CA GLU A 148 7.91 15.57 12.17
C GLU A 148 8.26 17.02 11.79
N PHE A 149 7.45 17.67 10.95
CA PHE A 149 7.79 18.97 10.37
C PHE A 149 6.66 19.99 10.53
N GLU A 150 7.02 21.24 10.84
CA GLU A 150 6.07 22.36 10.77
C GLU A 150 5.80 22.71 9.30
N ILE A 151 4.64 22.29 8.79
CA ILE A 151 4.23 22.53 7.41
C ILE A 151 3.29 23.75 7.33
N PRO A 152 3.66 24.81 6.59
CA PRO A 152 2.71 25.87 6.27
C PRO A 152 1.51 25.30 5.51
N HIS A 153 0.29 25.69 5.89
CA HIS A 153 -0.94 25.20 5.27
C HIS A 153 -1.11 23.67 5.41
N GLU A 154 -0.74 23.14 6.57
CA GLU A 154 -0.88 21.72 6.95
C GLU A 154 -2.28 21.17 6.65
N LYS A 155 -3.32 21.94 6.97
CA LYS A 155 -4.72 21.52 6.79
C LYS A 155 -5.08 21.36 5.31
N GLU A 156 -4.57 22.23 4.45
CA GLU A 156 -4.75 22.16 3.01
C GLU A 156 -3.98 20.98 2.40
N LEU A 157 -2.78 20.68 2.91
CA LEU A 157 -2.02 19.49 2.53
C LEU A 157 -2.77 18.22 2.92
N LEU A 158 -3.24 18.13 4.16
CA LEU A 158 -4.05 17.01 4.64
C LEU A 158 -5.35 16.88 3.83
N ALA A 159 -6.05 17.98 3.56
CA ALA A 159 -7.24 17.96 2.70
C ALA A 159 -6.94 17.44 1.30
N CYS A 160 -5.82 17.86 0.69
CA CYS A 160 -5.41 17.37 -0.62
C CYS A 160 -5.13 15.85 -0.60
N VAL A 161 -4.40 15.35 0.40
CA VAL A 161 -4.10 13.91 0.54
C VAL A 161 -5.38 13.11 0.77
N VAL A 162 -6.21 13.54 1.72
CA VAL A 162 -7.49 12.89 2.06
C VAL A 162 -8.41 12.85 0.85
N MET A 163 -8.56 13.97 0.12
CA MET A 163 -9.39 14.02 -1.09
C MET A 163 -8.83 13.13 -2.20
N THR A 164 -7.51 13.07 -2.37
CA THR A 164 -6.88 12.18 -3.35
C THR A 164 -7.17 10.71 -3.01
N VAL A 165 -7.05 10.32 -1.75
CA VAL A 165 -7.34 8.95 -1.32
C VAL A 165 -8.84 8.64 -1.42
N PHE A 166 -9.71 9.57 -1.03
CA PHE A 166 -11.16 9.42 -1.14
C PHE A 166 -11.62 9.24 -2.60
N LEU A 167 -11.16 10.13 -3.50
CA LEU A 167 -11.42 10.02 -4.93
C LEU A 167 -10.85 8.71 -5.50
N SER A 168 -9.67 8.29 -5.04
CA SER A 168 -9.06 7.03 -5.43
C SER A 168 -9.95 5.84 -5.07
N ILE A 169 -10.45 5.76 -3.82
CA ILE A 169 -11.34 4.68 -3.36
C ILE A 169 -12.60 4.61 -4.24
N ILE A 170 -13.23 5.76 -4.51
CA ILE A 170 -14.46 5.81 -5.34
C ILE A 170 -14.17 5.43 -6.79
N LEU A 171 -13.21 6.11 -7.42
CA LEU A 171 -12.93 5.94 -8.85
C LEU A 171 -12.42 4.54 -9.16
N HIS A 172 -11.48 4.00 -8.37
CA HIS A 172 -10.95 2.66 -8.59
C HIS A 172 -11.93 1.58 -8.11
N GLY A 173 -12.66 1.83 -7.02
CA GLY A 173 -13.70 0.92 -6.53
C GLY A 173 -14.77 0.67 -7.59
N ILE A 174 -15.36 1.73 -8.14
CA ILE A 174 -16.41 1.64 -9.17
C ILE A 174 -15.85 1.09 -10.49
N SER A 175 -14.64 1.50 -10.89
CA SER A 175 -14.09 1.14 -12.19
C SER A 175 -13.40 -0.24 -12.24
N SER A 176 -13.11 -0.85 -11.09
CA SER A 176 -12.38 -2.11 -10.97
C SER A 176 -12.95 -3.26 -11.80
N ASN A 177 -14.17 -3.68 -11.47
CA ASN A 177 -14.87 -4.80 -12.10
C ASN A 177 -15.15 -4.58 -13.61
N PRO A 178 -15.68 -3.43 -14.07
CA PRO A 178 -15.97 -3.24 -15.49
C PRO A 178 -14.70 -3.16 -16.37
N LEU A 179 -13.62 -2.54 -15.89
CA LEU A 179 -12.38 -2.44 -16.67
C LEU A 179 -11.64 -3.78 -16.73
N ALA A 180 -11.58 -4.54 -15.62
CA ALA A 180 -11.00 -5.87 -15.61
C ALA A 180 -11.67 -6.80 -16.63
N LYS A 181 -13.01 -6.79 -16.70
CA LYS A 181 -13.78 -7.54 -17.70
C LYS A 181 -13.53 -7.09 -19.14
N ARG A 182 -13.24 -5.81 -19.38
CA ARG A 182 -12.95 -5.28 -20.72
C ARG A 182 -11.56 -5.67 -21.22
N ILE A 183 -10.57 -5.75 -20.33
CA ILE A 183 -9.20 -6.16 -20.67
C ILE A 183 -9.12 -7.67 -20.88
N GLY A 184 -9.73 -8.47 -20.00
CA GLY A 184 -9.69 -9.94 -20.13
C GLY A 184 -10.45 -10.53 -21.33
N LYS A 185 -11.15 -9.70 -22.12
CA LYS A 185 -11.83 -10.09 -23.36
C LYS A 185 -10.98 -9.85 -24.64
N ASN A 186 -9.82 -9.20 -24.54
CA ASN A 186 -8.91 -8.86 -25.64
C ASN A 186 -7.57 -9.60 -25.53
#